data_AF-A0A9P1GPG6-F1
#
_entry.id   AF-A0A9P1GPG6-F1
#
_cell.length_a   1.000
_cell.length_b   1.000
_cell.length_c   1.000
_cell.angle_alpha   90.00
_cell.angle_beta   90.00
_cell.angle_gamma   90.00
#
_symmetry.space_group_name_H-M   'P 1'
#
loop_
_entity.id
_entity.type
_entity.pdbx_description
1 polymer ?
#
loop_
_entity_poly.entity_id
_entity_poly.type
_entity_poly.pdbx_seq_one_letter_code
_entity_poly.pdbx_strand_id
1 'polypeptide(L)'
;MPPPNKKQKLNESESSYEWVQATPGDLNIATAVLYEAVDGPRRGVIYDAFEPVDHYWVEDEETCEVVRTEEGDCHDFHSADLKVAKAVVEFSTELAQGATELQSAGVLLIGTEPQMLKILKHFGESNTEERTVPQQLLAIPCVDCVDGLAHHAATGVNSGLRELAKQLRDDIQVGLRVAHLKHVTKELGEDVVKQEDYFCLASVHLPFDWEAIEEVDGEESLRRKDLWNQIDLCITATGEGQPEHSGPVETARVVLGEHCGLEVSDELWRSEVQTRLRGHLNLQSLPLRLKDQMGAEVFPLLLPSDAA
;
A
#
# COMPACT_ATOMS: atom_id res chain seq x y z
N MET A 1 -35.04 15.41 -5.63
CA MET A 1 -34.66 14.10 -5.07
C MET A 1 -33.17 13.96 -5.30
N PRO A 2 -32.33 13.96 -4.25
CA PRO A 2 -30.93 13.61 -4.40
C PRO A 2 -30.82 12.09 -4.65
N PRO A 3 -29.77 11.61 -5.35
CA PRO A 3 -29.59 10.19 -5.59
C PRO A 3 -29.21 9.46 -4.28
N PRO A 4 -29.49 8.15 -4.19
CA PRO A 4 -29.24 7.39 -2.96
C PRO A 4 -27.73 7.18 -2.77
N ASN A 5 -27.20 7.69 -1.65
CA ASN A 5 -25.91 7.28 -1.11
C ASN A 5 -25.97 5.79 -0.74
N LYS A 6 -25.56 4.91 -1.65
CA LYS A 6 -25.09 3.58 -1.27
C LYS A 6 -23.60 3.73 -0.95
N LYS A 7 -23.26 3.78 0.34
CA LYS A 7 -21.89 3.58 0.81
C LYS A 7 -21.47 2.17 0.35
N GLN A 8 -20.56 2.09 -0.62
CA GLN A 8 -19.88 0.85 -1.00
C GLN A 8 -18.81 0.62 0.07
N LYS A 9 -18.91 -0.47 0.84
CA LYS A 9 -17.80 -0.93 1.68
C LYS A 9 -16.70 -1.37 0.72
N LEU A 10 -15.60 -0.62 0.65
CA LEU A 10 -14.37 -1.12 0.04
C LEU A 10 -13.90 -2.31 0.90
N ASN A 11 -13.71 -3.48 0.29
CA ASN A 11 -13.07 -4.61 0.96
C ASN A 11 -11.60 -4.25 1.18
N GLU A 12 -11.24 -4.05 2.45
CA GLU A 12 -9.88 -3.84 2.94
C GLU A 12 -9.07 -5.12 2.65
N SER A 13 -8.22 -5.13 1.61
CA SER A 13 -7.19 -6.16 1.49
C SER A 13 -6.11 -5.83 2.52
N GLU A 14 -6.30 -6.33 3.74
CA GLU A 14 -5.45 -6.01 4.88
C GLU A 14 -4.03 -6.53 4.65
N SER A 15 -3.06 -5.63 4.50
CA SER A 15 -1.67 -5.97 4.80
C SER A 15 -1.57 -6.17 6.33
N SER A 16 -1.62 -7.41 6.78
CA SER A 16 -1.47 -7.75 8.20
C SER A 16 0.00 -7.63 8.62
N TYR A 17 0.26 -6.81 9.63
CA TYR A 17 1.49 -6.86 10.43
C TYR A 17 1.05 -7.28 11.82
N GLU A 18 1.81 -8.16 12.47
CA GLU A 18 1.60 -8.46 13.87
C GLU A 18 2.68 -7.78 14.69
N TRP A 19 2.26 -7.26 15.84
CA TRP A 19 3.15 -6.85 16.90
C TRP A 19 3.72 -8.10 17.54
N VAL A 20 4.93 -8.46 17.13
CA VAL A 20 5.65 -9.61 17.69
C VAL A 20 6.68 -9.11 18.69
N GLN A 21 6.95 -9.93 19.70
CA GLN A 21 7.95 -9.60 20.70
C GLN A 21 9.31 -9.36 20.04
N ALA A 22 9.95 -8.26 20.43
CA ALA A 22 11.20 -7.83 19.83
C ALA A 22 12.36 -8.74 20.25
N THR A 23 13.39 -8.79 19.42
CA THR A 23 14.71 -9.30 19.78
C THR A 23 15.72 -8.15 19.78
N PRO A 24 16.87 -8.25 20.47
CA PRO A 24 17.82 -7.15 20.54
C PRO A 24 18.24 -6.58 19.18
N GLY A 25 18.39 -7.44 18.17
CA GLY A 25 18.76 -7.05 16.81
C GLY A 25 17.64 -6.37 16.01
N ASP A 26 16.38 -6.42 16.48
CA ASP A 26 15.27 -5.68 15.89
C ASP A 26 15.25 -4.21 16.34
N LEU A 27 15.96 -3.84 17.42
CA LEU A 27 15.76 -2.59 18.17
C LEU A 27 16.90 -1.57 17.96
N ASN A 28 16.99 -1.02 16.74
CA ASN A 28 17.89 0.10 16.46
C ASN A 28 17.25 1.43 16.87
N ILE A 29 18.06 2.48 17.08
CA ILE A 29 17.55 3.85 17.27
C ILE A 29 16.56 4.20 16.13
N ALA A 30 15.46 4.85 16.48
CA ALA A 30 14.31 5.18 15.65
C ALA A 30 13.44 3.98 15.19
N THR A 31 13.65 2.78 15.76
CA THR A 31 12.71 1.66 15.56
C THR A 31 11.42 1.94 16.32
N ALA A 32 10.28 1.81 15.64
CA ALA A 32 8.96 1.90 16.26
C ALA A 32 8.67 0.65 17.11
N VAL A 33 8.21 0.87 18.34
CA VAL A 33 7.91 -0.18 19.30
C VAL A 33 6.57 0.05 19.99
N LEU A 34 5.94 -1.04 20.40
CA LEU A 34 4.83 -1.04 21.34
C LEU A 34 5.35 -1.46 22.71
N TYR A 35 4.98 -0.72 23.75
CA TYR A 35 5.34 -0.99 25.14
C TYR A 35 4.12 -0.89 26.05
N GLU A 36 4.13 -1.56 27.21
CA GLU A 36 2.99 -1.55 28.14
C GLU A 36 3.10 -0.36 29.12
N ALA A 37 2.13 0.56 29.09
CA ALA A 37 2.02 1.65 30.05
C ALA A 37 0.88 1.39 31.06
N VAL A 38 0.78 2.25 32.08
CA VAL A 38 -0.19 2.11 33.17
C VAL A 38 -1.64 2.13 32.70
N ASP A 39 -1.92 2.90 31.63
CA ASP A 39 -3.24 3.05 31.02
C ASP A 39 -3.43 2.20 29.76
N GLY A 40 -2.51 1.27 29.51
CA GLY A 40 -2.57 0.31 28.41
C GLY A 40 -1.36 0.39 27.48
N PRO A 41 -1.38 -0.37 26.38
CA PRO A 41 -0.28 -0.39 25.42
C PRO A 41 -0.13 0.97 24.74
N ARG A 42 1.11 1.46 24.67
CA ARG A 42 1.48 2.73 24.06
C ARG A 42 2.58 2.54 23.03
N ARG A 43 2.71 3.52 22.15
CA ARG A 43 3.73 3.54 21.09
C ARG A 43 4.87 4.48 21.46
N GLY A 44 6.05 4.10 21.00
CA GLY A 44 7.20 4.97 21.04
C GLY A 44 8.24 4.55 20.02
N VAL A 45 9.34 5.27 20.03
CA VAL A 45 10.51 4.98 19.21
C VAL A 45 11.71 4.74 20.11
N ILE A 46 12.58 3.81 19.71
CA ILE A 46 13.86 3.63 20.40
C ILE A 46 14.66 4.93 20.29
N TYR A 47 14.81 5.60 21.44
CA TYR A 47 15.56 6.84 21.56
C TYR A 47 17.05 6.57 21.72
N ASP A 48 17.40 5.62 22.59
CA ASP A 48 18.76 5.16 22.83
C ASP A 48 18.78 3.65 23.05
N ALA A 49 19.89 3.01 22.68
CA ALA A 49 20.03 1.56 22.68
C ALA A 49 21.43 1.13 23.11
N PHE A 50 21.48 0.27 24.14
CA PHE A 50 22.68 -0.43 24.58
C PHE A 50 22.50 -1.92 24.35
N GLU A 51 22.51 -2.32 23.07
CA GLU A 51 22.30 -3.71 22.61
C GLU A 51 23.13 -4.77 23.38
N PRO A 52 24.41 -4.56 23.74
CA PRO A 52 25.20 -5.59 24.45
C PRO A 52 24.66 -5.97 25.83
N VAL A 53 23.80 -5.14 26.42
CA VAL A 53 23.19 -5.37 27.73
C VAL A 53 21.66 -5.41 27.66
N ASP A 54 21.05 -5.39 26.47
CA ASP A 54 19.60 -5.46 26.27
C ASP A 54 18.84 -4.34 26.99
N HIS A 55 19.36 -3.11 26.96
CA HIS A 55 18.71 -1.92 27.54
C HIS A 55 18.34 -0.91 26.46
N TYR A 56 17.12 -0.42 26.53
CA TYR A 56 16.56 0.53 25.58
C TYR A 56 15.80 1.63 26.30
N TRP A 57 15.93 2.86 25.79
CA TRP A 57 15.07 3.96 26.17
C TRP A 57 14.11 4.25 25.03
N VAL A 58 12.85 4.49 25.39
CA VAL A 58 11.77 4.75 24.45
C VAL A 58 11.35 6.21 24.61
N GLU A 59 11.26 6.92 23.50
CA GLU A 59 10.55 8.20 23.41
C GLU A 59 9.10 7.91 23.03
N ASP A 60 8.17 8.31 23.89
CA ASP A 60 6.75 8.10 23.69
C ASP A 60 6.24 8.99 22.54
N GLU A 61 5.50 8.40 21.61
CA GLU A 61 5.12 9.06 20.35
C GLU A 61 4.06 10.15 20.56
N GLU A 62 3.17 9.99 21.56
CA GLU A 62 2.12 10.98 21.84
C GLU A 62 2.67 12.22 22.56
N THR A 63 3.58 12.00 23.51
CA THR A 63 4.12 13.08 24.35
C THR A 63 5.43 13.67 23.79
N CYS A 64 6.10 12.95 22.89
CA CYS A 64 7.45 13.27 22.41
C CYS A 64 8.49 13.40 23.54
N GLU A 65 8.27 12.70 24.66
CA GLU A 65 9.17 12.66 25.80
C GLU A 65 9.70 11.25 26.03
N VAL A 66 10.95 11.14 26.52
CA VAL A 66 11.50 9.85 26.97
C VAL A 66 10.65 9.33 28.11
N VAL A 67 10.20 8.07 28.01
CA VAL A 67 9.41 7.40 29.04
C VAL A 67 10.20 7.37 30.34
N ARG A 68 9.58 7.84 31.41
CA ARG A 68 10.17 7.95 32.74
C ARG A 68 9.44 7.11 33.76
N THR A 69 10.17 6.65 34.75
CA THR A 69 9.64 6.04 35.97
C THR A 69 8.92 7.09 36.83
N GLU A 70 8.16 6.65 37.84
CA GLU A 70 7.51 7.56 38.81
C GLU A 70 8.51 8.46 39.57
N GLU A 71 9.77 8.03 39.66
CA GLU A 71 10.86 8.76 40.32
C GLU A 71 11.51 9.81 39.39
N GLY A 72 11.14 9.80 38.10
CA GLY A 72 11.61 10.76 37.08
C GLY A 72 12.83 10.31 36.28
N ASP A 73 13.40 9.13 36.58
CA ASP A 73 14.50 8.54 35.83
C ASP A 73 14.01 7.90 34.51
N CYS A 74 14.89 7.80 33.50
CA CYS A 74 14.56 7.11 32.25
C CYS A 74 14.16 5.65 32.54
N HIS A 75 13.05 5.20 31.95
CA HIS A 75 12.62 3.82 32.07
C HIS A 75 13.49 2.92 31.19
N ASP A 76 14.17 1.96 31.81
CA ASP A 76 14.97 0.95 31.11
C ASP A 76 14.07 -0.18 30.61
N PHE A 77 13.87 -0.26 29.30
CA PHE A 77 13.16 -1.39 28.67
C PHE A 77 14.14 -2.49 28.26
N HIS A 78 13.73 -3.74 28.42
CA HIS A 78 14.37 -4.88 27.75
C HIS A 78 13.66 -5.21 26.44
N SER A 79 14.33 -5.92 25.53
CA SER A 79 13.68 -6.37 24.28
C SER A 79 12.42 -7.21 24.53
N ALA A 80 12.36 -7.93 25.66
CA ALA A 80 11.18 -8.66 26.09
C ALA A 80 9.99 -7.77 26.47
N ASP A 81 10.20 -6.50 26.82
CA ASP A 81 9.13 -5.57 27.20
C ASP A 81 8.54 -4.84 25.98
N LEU A 82 9.12 -5.07 24.80
CA LEU A 82 8.81 -4.34 23.57
C LEU A 82 8.30 -5.30 22.49
N LYS A 83 7.34 -4.82 21.70
CA LYS A 83 6.94 -5.48 20.46
C LYS A 83 7.31 -4.61 19.26
N VAL A 84 7.72 -5.24 18.16
CA VAL A 84 7.96 -4.57 16.86
C VAL A 84 6.96 -5.09 15.84
N ALA A 85 6.53 -4.23 14.92
CA ALA A 85 5.65 -4.64 13.84
C ALA A 85 6.43 -5.48 12.82
N LYS A 86 6.10 -6.77 12.69
CA LYS A 86 6.60 -7.63 11.60
C LYS A 86 5.47 -7.92 10.62
N ALA A 87 5.78 -7.85 9.33
CA ALA A 87 4.83 -8.20 8.27
C ALA A 87 4.44 -9.66 8.41
N VAL A 88 3.14 -9.90 8.57
CA VAL A 88 2.57 -11.24 8.59
C VAL A 88 2.08 -11.55 7.19
N VAL A 89 2.78 -12.45 6.54
CA VAL A 89 2.29 -13.12 5.33
C VAL A 89 1.44 -14.30 5.79
N GLU A 90 0.22 -14.02 6.24
CA GLU A 90 -0.75 -15.09 6.52
C GLU A 90 -1.34 -15.56 5.18
N PHE A 91 -0.72 -16.59 4.59
CA PHE A 91 -1.49 -17.46 3.72
C PHE A 91 -2.41 -18.29 4.62
N SER A 92 -3.69 -17.93 4.67
CA SER A 92 -4.73 -18.82 5.20
C SER A 92 -4.67 -20.13 4.40
N THR A 93 -3.98 -21.12 4.95
CA THR A 93 -3.82 -22.45 4.38
C THR A 93 -4.95 -23.39 4.83
N GLU A 94 -5.93 -22.89 5.57
CA GLU A 94 -7.04 -23.68 6.11
C GLU A 94 -8.31 -23.68 5.23
N LEU A 95 -8.38 -22.89 4.17
CA LEU A 95 -9.52 -22.90 3.22
C LEU A 95 -9.36 -23.87 2.03
N ALA A 96 -8.27 -24.63 1.97
CA ALA A 96 -7.96 -25.55 0.88
C ALA A 96 -8.82 -26.84 0.82
N GLN A 97 -9.96 -26.90 1.53
CA GLN A 97 -10.89 -28.02 1.46
C GLN A 97 -12.35 -27.56 1.35
N GLY A 98 -12.72 -27.03 0.18
CA GLY A 98 -14.09 -27.17 -0.32
C GLY A 98 -14.88 -25.90 -0.61
N ALA A 99 -14.32 -24.70 -0.43
CA ALA A 99 -14.89 -23.48 -0.99
C ALA A 99 -14.22 -23.20 -2.34
N THR A 100 -15.00 -22.85 -3.37
CA THR A 100 -14.46 -22.12 -4.53
C THR A 100 -13.87 -20.82 -4.00
N GLU A 101 -12.58 -20.81 -3.71
CA GLU A 101 -11.84 -19.64 -3.25
C GLU A 101 -12.12 -18.49 -4.23
N LEU A 102 -12.75 -17.44 -3.72
CA LEU A 102 -12.93 -16.20 -4.48
C LEU A 102 -11.52 -15.66 -4.74
N GLN A 103 -11.04 -15.80 -5.97
CA GLN A 103 -9.69 -15.41 -6.33
C GLN A 103 -9.61 -13.89 -6.41
N SER A 104 -8.79 -13.27 -5.55
CA SER A 104 -8.43 -11.87 -5.65
C SER A 104 -7.65 -11.61 -6.92
N ALA A 105 -7.99 -10.51 -7.59
CA ALA A 105 -7.35 -10.13 -8.84
C ALA A 105 -7.18 -8.61 -8.95
N GLY A 106 -6.23 -8.20 -9.78
CA GLY A 106 -5.95 -6.80 -10.01
C GLY A 106 -5.38 -6.52 -11.38
N VAL A 107 -5.26 -5.24 -11.69
CA VAL A 107 -4.75 -4.77 -12.97
C VAL A 107 -3.68 -3.70 -12.74
N LEU A 108 -2.65 -3.75 -13.57
CA LEU A 108 -1.68 -2.67 -13.72
C LEU A 108 -1.80 -2.14 -15.15
N LEU A 109 -2.34 -0.94 -15.31
CA LEU A 109 -2.37 -0.25 -16.60
C LEU A 109 -1.00 0.34 -16.91
N ILE A 110 -0.50 0.02 -18.10
CA ILE A 110 0.76 0.50 -18.63
C ILE A 110 0.48 1.13 -19.99
N GLY A 111 0.90 2.36 -20.21
CA GLY A 111 0.57 3.10 -21.42
C GLY A 111 1.39 4.38 -21.54
N THR A 112 1.16 5.12 -22.62
CA THR A 112 1.95 6.32 -22.92
C THR A 112 1.57 7.50 -22.04
N GLU A 113 2.46 8.50 -21.89
CA GLU A 113 2.18 9.72 -21.12
C GLU A 113 0.84 10.37 -21.51
N PRO A 114 0.53 10.60 -22.81
CA PRO A 114 -0.73 11.24 -23.19
C PRO A 114 -1.96 10.45 -22.76
N GLN A 115 -1.89 9.11 -22.78
CA GLN A 115 -2.97 8.23 -22.36
C GLN A 115 -3.18 8.31 -20.85
N MET A 116 -2.09 8.22 -20.09
CA MET A 116 -2.18 8.30 -18.63
C MET A 116 -2.64 9.67 -18.18
N LEU A 117 -2.18 10.76 -18.79
CA LEU A 117 -2.68 12.10 -18.50
C LEU A 117 -4.16 12.26 -18.84
N LYS A 118 -4.65 11.59 -19.90
CA LYS A 118 -6.08 11.57 -20.23
C LYS A 118 -6.89 10.81 -19.17
N ILE A 119 -6.37 9.68 -18.69
CA ILE A 119 -6.97 8.91 -17.60
C ILE A 119 -6.98 9.74 -16.31
N LEU A 120 -5.87 10.39 -15.95
CA LEU A 120 -5.77 11.23 -14.74
C LEU A 120 -6.76 12.39 -14.75
N LYS A 121 -7.02 13.02 -15.90
CA LYS A 121 -8.06 14.06 -16.02
C LYS A 121 -9.46 13.57 -15.65
N HIS A 122 -9.74 12.27 -15.75
CA HIS A 122 -11.01 11.69 -15.34
C HIS A 122 -11.24 11.79 -13.82
N PHE A 123 -10.15 11.74 -13.03
CA PHE A 123 -10.19 11.82 -11.57
C PHE A 123 -10.28 13.25 -11.04
N GLY A 124 -10.21 14.25 -11.92
CA GLY A 124 -10.20 15.66 -11.54
C GLY A 124 -8.83 16.14 -11.02
N GLU A 125 -8.77 17.39 -10.58
CA GLU A 125 -7.59 17.92 -9.90
C GLU A 125 -7.45 17.27 -8.52
N SER A 126 -6.22 17.04 -8.07
CA SER A 126 -5.96 16.56 -6.71
C SER A 126 -6.54 17.55 -5.71
N ASN A 127 -7.60 17.16 -5.00
CA ASN A 127 -8.14 17.97 -3.92
C ASN A 127 -7.20 17.87 -2.72
N THR A 128 -6.50 18.96 -2.42
CA THR A 128 -5.60 19.06 -1.26
C THR A 128 -6.31 19.55 0.00
N GLU A 129 -7.63 19.77 -0.05
CA GLU A 129 -8.45 20.22 1.08
C GLU A 129 -9.22 19.04 1.71
N GLU A 130 -9.61 18.04 0.92
CA GLU A 130 -10.29 16.83 1.39
C GLU A 130 -9.62 15.57 0.85
N ARG A 131 -9.40 14.59 1.73
CA ARG A 131 -8.76 13.31 1.39
C ARG A 131 -9.80 12.39 0.75
N THR A 132 -9.88 12.37 -0.58
CA THR A 132 -10.76 11.45 -1.34
C THR A 132 -9.98 10.24 -1.83
N VAL A 133 -10.56 9.03 -1.76
CA VAL A 133 -9.97 7.78 -2.25
C VAL A 133 -10.87 7.11 -3.30
N PRO A 134 -10.31 6.38 -4.27
CA PRO A 134 -8.88 6.26 -4.56
C PRO A 134 -8.34 7.48 -5.36
N GLN A 135 -7.10 7.89 -5.08
CA GLN A 135 -6.38 8.82 -5.96
C GLN A 135 -5.49 8.02 -6.91
N GLN A 136 -5.22 8.53 -8.10
CA GLN A 136 -4.34 7.88 -9.07
C GLN A 136 -3.12 8.78 -9.33
N LEU A 137 -1.95 8.16 -9.42
CA LEU A 137 -0.67 8.82 -9.71
C LEU A 137 -0.02 8.18 -10.92
N LEU A 138 0.73 9.02 -11.66
CA LEU A 138 1.61 8.55 -12.71
C LEU A 138 2.91 8.04 -12.11
N ALA A 139 3.25 6.77 -12.33
CA ALA A 139 4.53 6.20 -11.94
C ALA A 139 5.40 5.96 -13.17
N ILE A 140 6.67 6.39 -13.09
CA ILE A 140 7.68 6.14 -14.12
C ILE A 140 8.49 4.91 -13.70
N PRO A 141 8.55 3.84 -14.52
CA PRO A 141 9.47 2.75 -14.26
C PRO A 141 10.91 3.27 -14.48
N CYS A 142 11.74 3.28 -13.44
CA CYS A 142 13.09 3.84 -13.45
C CYS A 142 14.12 2.82 -12.96
N VAL A 143 15.20 2.60 -13.73
CA VAL A 143 16.22 1.55 -13.48
C VAL A 143 16.98 1.84 -12.20
N ASP A 144 17.34 3.09 -11.98
CA ASP A 144 18.05 3.55 -10.77
C ASP A 144 17.14 3.57 -9.54
N CYS A 145 15.82 3.45 -9.75
CA CYS A 145 14.82 3.62 -8.70
C CYS A 145 14.35 2.30 -8.09
N VAL A 146 14.74 1.12 -8.58
CA VAL A 146 14.26 -0.15 -8.01
C VAL A 146 14.77 -0.34 -6.57
N ASP A 147 16.05 -0.04 -6.34
CA ASP A 147 16.67 -0.09 -5.01
C ASP A 147 16.36 1.17 -4.17
N GLY A 148 16.02 2.29 -4.84
CA GLY A 148 15.68 3.57 -4.22
C GLY A 148 14.18 3.89 -4.18
N LEU A 149 13.28 2.94 -4.47
CA LEU A 149 11.88 3.26 -4.81
C LEU A 149 11.15 4.00 -3.69
N ALA A 150 11.42 3.63 -2.44
CA ALA A 150 10.87 4.32 -1.28
C ALA A 150 11.37 5.77 -1.17
N HIS A 151 12.65 6.01 -1.47
CA HIS A 151 13.24 7.35 -1.50
C HIS A 151 12.67 8.18 -2.66
N HIS A 152 12.56 7.62 -3.86
CA HIS A 152 12.02 8.33 -5.03
C HIS A 152 10.54 8.62 -4.91
N ALA A 153 9.74 7.64 -4.45
CA ALA A 153 8.34 7.87 -4.11
C ALA A 153 8.21 8.96 -3.06
N ALA A 154 9.09 8.97 -2.05
CA ALA A 154 9.13 10.06 -1.09
C ALA A 154 9.37 11.42 -1.77
N THR A 155 10.42 11.55 -2.59
CA THR A 155 10.70 12.82 -3.27
C THR A 155 9.64 13.25 -4.29
N GLY A 156 8.91 12.31 -4.89
CA GLY A 156 7.92 12.57 -5.92
C GLY A 156 6.52 12.97 -5.40
N VAL A 157 6.22 12.72 -4.12
CA VAL A 157 4.94 13.15 -3.52
C VAL A 157 4.98 14.65 -3.25
N ASN A 158 3.99 15.35 -3.81
CA ASN A 158 3.78 16.79 -3.68
C ASN A 158 3.87 17.24 -2.21
N SER A 159 4.60 18.34 -1.95
CA SER A 159 4.79 18.88 -0.61
C SER A 159 3.47 19.29 0.06
N GLY A 160 2.49 19.78 -0.70
CA GLY A 160 1.16 20.11 -0.19
C GLY A 160 0.38 18.89 0.31
N LEU A 161 0.56 17.71 -0.29
CA LEU A 161 -0.06 16.46 0.18
C LEU A 161 0.59 16.00 1.50
N ARG A 162 1.91 16.17 1.62
CA ARG A 162 2.66 15.93 2.86
C ARG A 162 2.27 16.90 3.96
N GLU A 163 2.09 18.17 3.62
CA GLU A 163 1.65 19.23 4.53
C GLU A 163 0.23 19.00 5.00
N LEU A 164 -0.69 18.63 4.12
CA LEU A 164 -2.06 18.24 4.47
C LEU A 164 -2.07 17.05 5.42
N ALA A 165 -1.33 15.97 5.10
CA ALA A 165 -1.25 14.80 5.97
C ALA A 165 -0.69 15.14 7.36
N LYS A 166 0.31 16.04 7.44
CA LYS A 166 0.82 16.58 8.71
C LYS A 166 -0.16 17.51 9.43
N GLN A 167 -0.96 18.30 8.72
CA GLN A 167 -1.94 19.20 9.34
C GLN A 167 -3.13 18.44 9.93
N LEU A 168 -3.47 17.28 9.36
CA LEU A 168 -4.53 16.43 9.86
C LEU A 168 -4.10 15.64 11.12
N ARG A 169 -2.80 15.32 11.24
CA ARG A 169 -2.15 14.67 12.39
C ARG A 169 -0.68 15.11 12.46
N ASP A 170 -0.37 16.11 13.26
CA ASP A 170 0.99 16.66 13.41
C ASP A 170 1.87 15.82 14.36
N ASP A 171 1.25 14.89 15.05
CA ASP A 171 1.78 13.94 16.02
C ASP A 171 2.35 12.64 15.41
N ILE A 172 2.17 12.39 14.10
CA ILE A 172 2.68 11.17 13.44
C ILE A 172 3.52 11.49 12.21
N GLN A 173 4.58 10.70 12.00
CA GLN A 173 5.40 10.77 10.79
C GLN A 173 4.67 10.20 9.56
N VAL A 174 4.31 11.06 8.60
CA VAL A 174 3.72 10.65 7.31
C VAL A 174 4.69 9.74 6.54
N GLY A 175 4.33 8.47 6.40
CA GLY A 175 5.12 7.44 5.72
C GLY A 175 4.54 7.04 4.36
N LEU A 176 5.40 6.77 3.39
CA LEU A 176 5.03 6.19 2.08
C LEU A 176 5.34 4.70 2.07
N ARG A 177 4.34 3.90 1.71
CA ARG A 177 4.49 2.47 1.55
C ARG A 177 4.38 2.10 0.09
N VAL A 178 5.50 1.66 -0.45
CA VAL A 178 5.63 1.21 -1.84
C VAL A 178 5.67 -0.30 -1.95
N ALA A 179 5.31 -1.07 -0.92
CA ALA A 179 5.54 -2.53 -0.90
C ALA A 179 4.91 -3.25 -2.12
N HIS A 180 3.66 -2.93 -2.45
CA HIS A 180 2.94 -3.52 -3.57
C HIS A 180 3.58 -3.11 -4.91
N LEU A 181 3.84 -1.82 -5.09
CA LEU A 181 4.49 -1.31 -6.29
C LEU A 181 5.94 -1.84 -6.44
N LYS A 182 6.69 -1.98 -5.33
CA LYS A 182 8.07 -2.48 -5.30
C LYS A 182 8.14 -3.96 -5.70
N HIS A 183 7.24 -4.77 -5.15
CA HIS A 183 7.14 -6.18 -5.51
C HIS A 183 6.77 -6.33 -7.00
N VAL A 184 5.74 -5.61 -7.44
CA VAL A 184 5.30 -5.68 -8.84
C VAL A 184 6.39 -5.17 -9.78
N THR A 185 7.03 -4.03 -9.51
CA THR A 185 8.13 -3.52 -10.36
C THR A 185 9.32 -4.46 -10.46
N LYS A 186 9.63 -5.21 -9.40
CA LYS A 186 10.65 -6.28 -9.45
C LYS A 186 10.23 -7.43 -10.37
N GLU A 187 8.94 -7.78 -10.38
CA GLU A 187 8.38 -8.87 -11.20
C GLU A 187 8.05 -8.45 -12.65
N LEU A 188 7.91 -7.14 -12.94
CA LEU A 188 7.65 -6.63 -14.31
C LEU A 188 8.84 -6.82 -15.26
N GLY A 189 10.04 -7.09 -14.73
CA GLY A 189 11.26 -7.28 -15.51
C GLY A 189 11.89 -5.97 -15.99
N GLU A 190 13.14 -6.06 -16.47
CA GLU A 190 13.93 -4.89 -16.86
C GLU A 190 13.41 -4.17 -18.11
N ASP A 191 12.62 -4.84 -18.97
CA ASP A 191 12.24 -4.28 -20.27
C ASP A 191 11.22 -3.14 -20.14
N VAL A 192 10.32 -3.20 -19.17
CA VAL A 192 9.35 -2.12 -18.90
C VAL A 192 10.08 -0.83 -18.51
N VAL A 193 11.18 -0.97 -17.80
CA VAL A 193 12.02 0.13 -17.32
C VAL A 193 12.83 0.77 -18.45
N LYS A 194 13.01 0.08 -19.57
CA LYS A 194 13.71 0.57 -20.77
C LYS A 194 12.79 1.32 -21.74
N GLN A 195 11.48 1.39 -21.46
CA GLN A 195 10.54 2.12 -22.29
C GLN A 195 10.38 3.56 -21.79
N GLU A 196 11.14 4.48 -22.37
CA GLU A 196 11.17 5.90 -21.98
C GLU A 196 9.79 6.59 -22.09
N ASP A 197 8.91 6.08 -22.94
CA ASP A 197 7.59 6.68 -23.23
C ASP A 197 6.41 5.97 -22.54
N TYR A 198 6.64 4.94 -21.72
CA TYR A 198 5.59 4.19 -21.03
C TYR A 198 5.59 4.40 -19.52
N PHE A 199 4.40 4.54 -18.99
CA PHE A 199 4.12 4.88 -17.60
C PHE A 199 3.16 3.86 -17.01
N CYS A 200 3.27 3.64 -15.71
CA CYS A 200 2.37 2.81 -14.93
C CYS A 200 1.36 3.70 -14.20
N LEU A 201 0.09 3.31 -14.22
CA LEU A 201 -0.92 3.96 -13.38
C LEU A 201 -0.89 3.32 -12.00
N ALA A 202 -0.40 4.06 -11.00
CA ALA A 202 -0.38 3.62 -9.62
C ALA A 202 -1.56 4.20 -8.86
N SER A 203 -2.18 3.39 -8.02
CA SER A 203 -3.23 3.86 -7.13
C SER A 203 -2.65 4.28 -5.79
N VAL A 204 -3.29 5.27 -5.18
CA VAL A 204 -3.00 5.75 -3.85
C VAL A 204 -4.17 5.38 -2.96
N HIS A 205 -3.90 4.51 -2.00
CA HIS A 205 -4.89 4.04 -1.04
C HIS A 205 -4.57 4.56 0.37
N LEU A 206 -5.65 4.76 1.12
CA LEU A 206 -5.59 4.88 2.57
C LEU A 206 -5.99 3.53 3.14
N PRO A 207 -5.22 2.98 4.09
CA PRO A 207 -5.55 1.69 4.68
C PRO A 207 -6.91 1.69 5.38
N PHE A 208 -7.25 2.79 6.07
CA PHE A 208 -8.49 2.95 6.85
C PHE A 208 -9.00 4.39 6.78
N ASP A 209 -10.31 4.58 6.89
CA ASP A 209 -10.91 5.88 7.20
C ASP A 209 -11.12 6.06 8.71
N TRP A 210 -11.50 7.28 9.14
CA TRP A 210 -11.66 7.55 10.57
C TRP A 210 -12.85 6.81 11.20
N GLU A 211 -13.94 6.61 10.44
CA GLU A 211 -15.10 5.83 10.89
C GLU A 211 -14.66 4.38 11.21
N ALA A 212 -13.90 3.75 10.30
CA ALA A 212 -13.38 2.38 10.46
C ALA A 212 -12.36 2.22 11.61
N ILE A 213 -11.68 3.31 12.00
CA ILE A 213 -10.78 3.35 13.15
C ILE A 213 -11.56 3.43 14.47
N GLU A 214 -12.62 4.25 14.51
CA GLU A 214 -13.47 4.43 15.70
C GLU A 214 -14.37 3.21 15.97
N GLU A 215 -14.67 2.40 14.95
CA GLU A 215 -15.51 1.19 15.08
C GLU A 215 -14.80 0.02 15.80
N VAL A 216 -13.50 0.11 16.05
CA VAL A 216 -12.69 -0.92 16.71
C VAL A 216 -11.99 -0.37 17.95
N ASP A 217 -11.73 -1.22 18.95
CA ASP A 217 -11.09 -0.86 20.22
C ASP A 217 -9.74 -1.57 20.41
N GLY A 218 -8.93 -1.10 21.37
CA GLY A 218 -7.71 -1.78 21.82
C GLY A 218 -6.57 -1.79 20.79
N GLU A 219 -5.83 -2.91 20.71
CA GLU A 219 -4.66 -3.06 19.83
C GLU A 219 -5.01 -2.82 18.34
N GLU A 220 -6.23 -3.17 17.91
CA GLU A 220 -6.66 -2.99 16.52
C GLU A 220 -6.95 -1.51 16.19
N SER A 221 -7.54 -0.76 17.12
CA SER A 221 -7.72 0.70 16.94
C SER A 221 -6.39 1.42 16.85
N LEU A 222 -5.43 1.04 17.71
CA LEU A 222 -4.07 1.56 17.67
C LEU A 222 -3.41 1.21 16.33
N ARG A 223 -3.49 -0.05 15.88
CA ARG A 223 -2.99 -0.49 14.57
C ARG A 223 -3.56 0.35 13.42
N ARG A 224 -4.87 0.56 13.37
CA ARG A 224 -5.50 1.32 12.29
C ARG A 224 -5.12 2.80 12.34
N LYS A 225 -4.97 3.39 13.53
CA LYS A 225 -4.45 4.76 13.72
C LYS A 225 -3.02 4.91 13.19
N ASP A 226 -2.18 3.89 13.38
CA ASP A 226 -0.79 3.89 12.89
C ASP A 226 -0.71 3.87 11.37
N LEU A 227 -1.63 3.12 10.74
CA LEU A 227 -1.71 2.95 9.29
C LEU A 227 -2.45 4.10 8.60
N TRP A 228 -3.24 4.90 9.33
CA TRP A 228 -4.06 5.97 8.77
C TRP A 228 -3.29 7.11 8.10
N ASN A 229 -2.08 7.40 8.62
CA ASN A 229 -1.19 8.42 8.04
C ASN A 229 -0.24 7.86 6.98
N GLN A 230 -0.36 6.58 6.65
CA GLN A 230 0.41 5.96 5.58
C GLN A 230 -0.29 6.15 4.24
N ILE A 231 0.51 6.36 3.21
CA ILE A 231 0.07 6.44 1.82
C ILE A 231 0.55 5.16 1.14
N ASP A 232 -0.37 4.26 0.82
CA ASP A 232 -0.07 3.03 0.09
C ASP A 232 -0.07 3.31 -1.41
N LEU A 233 1.08 3.08 -2.05
CA LEU A 233 1.24 3.09 -3.50
C LEU A 233 1.07 1.66 -4.03
N CYS A 234 -0.06 1.44 -4.69
CA CYS A 234 -0.49 0.15 -5.21
C CYS A 234 -0.51 0.14 -6.75
N ILE A 235 -0.79 -1.04 -7.32
CA ILE A 235 -1.11 -1.15 -8.75
C ILE A 235 -2.45 -0.49 -9.05
N THR A 236 -2.78 -0.27 -10.33
CA THR A 236 -3.96 0.53 -10.73
C THR A 236 -5.24 0.19 -9.97
N ALA A 237 -5.58 -1.09 -9.85
CA ALA A 237 -6.70 -1.52 -9.03
C ALA A 237 -6.55 -2.99 -8.60
N THR A 238 -7.01 -3.34 -7.39
CA THR A 238 -7.06 -4.70 -6.83
C THR A 238 -8.34 -4.90 -6.04
N GLY A 239 -8.89 -6.10 -6.08
CA GLY A 239 -10.07 -6.45 -5.30
C GLY A 239 -10.36 -7.95 -5.29
N GLU A 240 -11.31 -8.34 -4.46
CA GLU A 240 -11.72 -9.72 -4.29
C GLU A 240 -12.75 -10.11 -5.35
N GLY A 241 -12.68 -11.36 -5.81
CA GLY A 241 -13.70 -11.91 -6.67
C GLY A 241 -15.05 -11.97 -5.96
N GLN A 242 -16.12 -11.68 -6.68
CA GLN A 242 -17.47 -11.98 -6.20
C GLN A 242 -17.97 -13.30 -6.81
N PRO A 243 -18.87 -14.05 -6.12
CA PRO A 243 -19.39 -15.33 -6.61
C PRO A 243 -19.98 -15.28 -8.03
N GLU A 244 -20.50 -14.12 -8.43
CA GLU A 244 -21.06 -13.82 -9.75
C GLU A 244 -20.01 -13.60 -10.86
N HIS A 245 -18.75 -13.37 -10.51
CA HIS A 245 -17.69 -13.11 -11.49
C HIS A 245 -17.02 -14.41 -11.92
N SER A 246 -16.96 -14.62 -13.23
CA SER A 246 -16.41 -15.85 -13.81
C SER A 246 -14.88 -15.81 -13.91
N GLY A 247 -14.21 -15.68 -12.76
CA GLY A 247 -12.77 -15.83 -12.60
C GLY A 247 -11.95 -14.52 -12.61
N PRO A 248 -10.62 -14.62 -12.49
CA PRO A 248 -9.74 -13.50 -12.14
C PRO A 248 -9.73 -12.33 -13.13
N VAL A 249 -9.88 -12.60 -14.42
CA VAL A 249 -9.96 -11.55 -15.44
C VAL A 249 -11.23 -10.70 -15.26
N GLU A 250 -12.36 -11.34 -15.00
CA GLU A 250 -13.62 -10.63 -14.78
C GLU A 250 -13.58 -9.84 -13.48
N THR A 251 -13.01 -10.42 -12.41
CA THR A 251 -12.73 -9.70 -11.16
C THR A 251 -11.89 -8.45 -11.42
N ALA A 252 -10.76 -8.57 -12.13
CA ALA A 252 -9.89 -7.42 -12.42
C ALA A 252 -10.60 -6.33 -13.26
N ARG A 253 -11.48 -6.74 -14.19
CA ARG A 253 -12.30 -5.80 -14.99
C ARG A 253 -13.29 -5.03 -14.12
N VAL A 254 -14.03 -5.73 -13.28
CA VAL A 254 -15.04 -5.11 -12.40
C VAL A 254 -14.37 -4.15 -11.43
N VAL A 255 -13.30 -4.58 -10.78
CA VAL A 255 -12.54 -3.76 -9.83
C VAL A 255 -11.99 -2.49 -10.51
N LEU A 256 -11.48 -2.59 -11.74
CA LEU A 256 -11.04 -1.42 -12.50
C LEU A 256 -12.21 -0.44 -12.77
N GLY A 257 -13.38 -0.96 -13.11
CA GLY A 257 -14.58 -0.15 -13.30
C GLY A 257 -15.07 0.51 -12.00
N GLU A 258 -15.10 -0.24 -10.90
CA GLU A 258 -15.60 0.24 -9.62
C GLU A 258 -14.65 1.23 -8.95
N HIS A 259 -13.36 0.91 -8.91
CA HIS A 259 -12.37 1.74 -8.20
C HIS A 259 -11.90 2.92 -9.06
N CYS A 260 -11.77 2.73 -10.36
CA CYS A 260 -11.18 3.74 -11.25
C CYS A 260 -12.21 4.41 -12.17
N GLY A 261 -13.44 3.89 -12.29
CA GLY A 261 -14.38 4.36 -13.30
C GLY A 261 -13.92 4.07 -14.74
N LEU A 262 -12.97 3.15 -14.91
CA LEU A 262 -12.34 2.85 -16.20
C LEU A 262 -12.86 1.54 -16.77
N GLU A 263 -13.17 1.56 -18.06
CA GLU A 263 -13.50 0.36 -18.82
C GLU A 263 -12.47 0.17 -19.93
N VAL A 264 -11.92 -1.04 -20.02
CA VAL A 264 -10.95 -1.42 -21.05
C VAL A 264 -11.61 -2.45 -21.96
N SER A 265 -11.50 -2.23 -23.27
CA SER A 265 -12.05 -3.12 -24.32
C SER A 265 -11.66 -4.59 -24.10
N ASP A 266 -12.64 -5.48 -24.24
CA ASP A 266 -12.52 -6.95 -24.13
C ASP A 266 -11.36 -7.53 -24.92
N GLU A 267 -11.09 -6.98 -26.11
CA GLU A 267 -9.98 -7.37 -26.97
C GLU A 267 -8.62 -7.22 -26.27
N LEU A 268 -8.44 -6.18 -25.46
CA LEU A 268 -7.18 -5.93 -24.75
C LEU A 268 -6.95 -6.88 -23.57
N TRP A 269 -7.99 -7.58 -23.09
CA TRP A 269 -7.86 -8.62 -22.07
C TRP A 269 -7.46 -9.98 -22.65
N ARG A 270 -7.50 -10.14 -23.98
CA ARG A 270 -7.11 -11.40 -24.64
C ARG A 270 -5.60 -11.57 -24.62
N SER A 271 -5.17 -12.74 -24.15
CA SER A 271 -3.75 -13.07 -23.98
C SER A 271 -2.95 -12.96 -25.28
N GLU A 272 -3.56 -13.29 -26.41
CA GLU A 272 -2.95 -13.25 -27.74
C GLU A 272 -2.68 -11.80 -28.17
N VAL A 273 -3.60 -10.88 -27.85
CA VAL A 273 -3.47 -9.45 -28.16
C VAL A 273 -2.35 -8.85 -27.31
N GLN A 274 -2.37 -9.11 -26.01
CA GLN A 274 -1.34 -8.66 -25.06
C GLN A 274 0.05 -9.22 -25.37
N THR A 275 0.13 -10.48 -25.82
CA THR A 275 1.38 -11.10 -26.30
C THR A 275 1.90 -10.40 -27.55
N ARG A 276 1.01 -10.12 -28.50
CA ARG A 276 1.38 -9.41 -29.73
C ARG A 276 1.88 -8.00 -29.43
N LEU A 277 1.20 -7.26 -28.55
CA LEU A 277 1.63 -5.91 -28.13
C LEU A 277 3.02 -5.92 -27.49
N ARG A 278 3.25 -6.85 -26.54
CA ARG A 278 4.59 -7.05 -25.94
C ARG A 278 5.65 -7.33 -26.99
N GLY A 279 5.35 -8.18 -27.97
CA GLY A 279 6.26 -8.48 -29.07
C GLY A 279 6.59 -7.26 -29.94
N HIS A 280 5.61 -6.41 -30.24
CA HIS A 280 5.83 -5.18 -31.03
C HIS A 280 6.65 -4.14 -30.28
N LEU A 281 6.47 -4.05 -28.96
CA LEU A 281 7.18 -3.11 -28.09
C LEU A 281 8.51 -3.66 -27.57
N ASN A 282 8.90 -4.88 -27.97
CA ASN A 282 10.08 -5.58 -27.48
C ASN A 282 10.11 -5.73 -25.93
N LEU A 283 8.93 -5.96 -25.33
CA LEU A 283 8.70 -6.18 -23.90
C LEU A 283 8.54 -7.66 -23.58
N GLN A 284 9.54 -8.48 -23.93
CA GLN A 284 9.42 -9.94 -23.83
C GLN A 284 9.49 -10.46 -22.39
N SER A 285 10.16 -9.74 -21.49
CA SER A 285 10.22 -10.11 -20.07
C SER A 285 8.96 -9.74 -19.28
N LEU A 286 8.09 -8.87 -19.81
CA LEU A 286 6.86 -8.45 -19.11
C LEU A 286 5.85 -9.61 -19.07
N PRO A 287 5.52 -10.18 -17.90
CA PRO A 287 4.59 -11.29 -17.82
C PRO A 287 3.16 -10.86 -18.22
N LEU A 288 2.39 -11.83 -18.73
CA LEU A 288 0.95 -11.63 -18.97
C LEU A 288 0.15 -11.60 -17.66
N ARG A 289 0.67 -12.28 -16.64
CA ARG A 289 0.08 -12.42 -15.31
C ARG A 289 1.19 -12.60 -14.30
N LEU A 290 1.05 -11.99 -13.14
CA LEU A 290 1.96 -12.15 -12.01
C LEU A 290 1.14 -12.30 -10.72
N LYS A 291 1.77 -12.76 -9.66
CA LYS A 291 1.17 -12.75 -8.33
C LYS A 291 1.77 -11.63 -7.51
N ASP A 292 0.92 -10.85 -6.86
CA ASP A 292 1.41 -9.89 -5.88
C ASP A 292 1.87 -10.61 -4.59
N GLN A 293 2.38 -9.83 -3.64
CA GLN A 293 2.83 -10.33 -2.35
C GLN A 293 1.71 -10.95 -1.50
N MET A 294 0.44 -10.67 -1.82
CA MET A 294 -0.76 -11.19 -1.16
C MET A 294 -1.36 -12.38 -1.92
N GLY A 295 -0.73 -12.81 -3.02
CA GLY A 295 -1.19 -13.94 -3.83
C GLY A 295 -2.29 -13.60 -4.85
N ALA A 296 -2.70 -12.32 -4.96
CA ALA A 296 -3.68 -11.89 -5.94
C ALA A 296 -3.12 -11.99 -7.37
N GLU A 297 -3.95 -12.40 -8.32
CA GLU A 297 -3.55 -12.50 -9.73
C GLU A 297 -3.62 -11.10 -10.36
N VAL A 298 -2.45 -10.57 -10.72
CA VAL A 298 -2.30 -9.25 -11.32
C VAL A 298 -2.11 -9.39 -12.82
N PHE A 299 -2.85 -8.59 -13.58
CA PHE A 299 -2.81 -8.52 -15.04
C PHE A 299 -2.14 -7.20 -15.48
N PRO A 300 -0.85 -7.23 -15.91
CA PRO A 300 -0.24 -6.08 -16.56
C PRO A 300 -0.86 -5.89 -17.95
N LEU A 301 -1.61 -4.82 -18.14
CA LEU A 301 -2.25 -4.49 -19.41
C LEU A 301 -1.50 -3.36 -20.10
N LEU A 302 -0.94 -3.66 -21.26
CA LEU A 302 -0.39 -2.65 -22.16
C LEU A 302 -1.52 -2.05 -22.99
N LEU A 303 -1.64 -0.73 -22.92
CA LEU A 303 -2.46 0.06 -23.83
C LEU A 303 -1.67 0.30 -25.11
N PRO A 304 -2.24 0.01 -26.30
CA PRO A 304 -1.59 0.36 -27.56
C PRO A 304 -1.53 1.88 -27.69
N SER A 305 -0.51 2.44 -28.33
CA SER A 305 -0.28 3.90 -28.40
C SER A 305 -1.44 4.69 -29.05
N ASP A 306 -2.31 4.03 -29.80
CA ASP A 306 -3.49 4.59 -30.46
C ASP A 306 -4.81 4.35 -29.68
N ALA A 307 -4.77 3.70 -28.50
CA ALA A 307 -5.93 3.61 -27.63
C ALA A 307 -6.36 5.02 -27.21
N ALA A 308 -7.57 5.40 -27.62
CA ALA A 308 -8.22 6.67 -27.35
C ALA A 308 -9.18 6.54 -26.18
#